data_AF-A0A2D9Z0B6-F1
#
_entry.id   AF-A0A2D9Z0B6-F1
#
_cell.length_a   1.000
_cell.length_b   1.000
_cell.length_c   1.000
_cell.angle_alpha   90.00
_cell.angle_beta   90.00
_cell.angle_gamma   90.00
#
_symmetry.space_group_name_H-M   'P 1'
#
loop_
_entity.id
_entity.type
_entity.pdbx_description
1 polymer ?
#
loop_
_entity_poly.entity_id
_entity_poly.type
_entity_poly.pdbx_seq_one_letter_code
_entity_poly.pdbx_strand_id
1 'polypeptide(L)'
;MNKQFEIAYFSAEIGISSSIPTYSGGLGVLAGDHIKAAGDAGINMCAITLLYKEGYFKQRIDEDGIQTETYPRFDPEPLINQMDLQFSLQLQNREVF
;
A
#
# COMPACT_ATOMS: atom_id res chain seq x y z
N MET A 1 -17.73 10.23 -12.50
CA MET A 1 -18.39 10.40 -11.19
C MET A 1 -17.54 11.34 -10.36
N ASN A 2 -18.02 12.54 -10.04
CA ASN A 2 -17.34 13.43 -9.09
C ASN A 2 -17.61 12.91 -7.67
N LYS A 3 -16.86 11.89 -7.23
CA LYS A 3 -16.76 11.58 -5.81
C LYS A 3 -15.80 12.60 -5.21
N GLN A 4 -16.34 13.57 -4.50
CA GLN A 4 -15.55 14.54 -3.73
C GLN A 4 -15.16 13.88 -2.42
N PHE A 5 -13.88 13.57 -2.20
CA PHE A 5 -13.41 13.05 -0.92
C PHE A 5 -13.19 14.21 0.06
N GLU A 6 -13.57 14.02 1.32
CA GLU A 6 -13.40 15.05 2.37
C GLU A 6 -12.04 14.90 3.07
N ILE A 7 -11.49 13.68 3.05
CA ILE A 7 -10.26 13.32 3.76
C ILE A 7 -9.32 12.60 2.78
N ALA A 8 -8.07 13.05 2.72
CA ALA A 8 -6.97 12.33 2.10
C ALA A 8 -6.09 11.72 3.20
N TYR A 9 -6.06 10.39 3.29
CA TYR A 9 -5.33 9.64 4.30
C TYR A 9 -4.05 9.05 3.72
N PHE A 10 -2.92 9.66 4.02
CA PHE A 10 -1.62 9.22 3.55
C PHE A 10 -0.96 8.30 4.57
N SER A 11 -0.49 7.14 4.11
CA SER A 11 0.36 6.26 4.89
C SER A 11 1.41 5.62 4.00
N ALA A 12 2.63 5.46 4.52
CA ALA A 12 3.66 4.68 3.85
C ALA A 12 3.23 3.23 3.67
N GLU A 13 2.42 2.69 4.59
CA GLU A 13 1.92 1.32 4.54
C GLU A 13 0.41 1.25 4.73
N ILE A 14 -0.25 0.36 4.00
CA ILE A 14 -1.67 0.02 4.21
C ILE A 14 -1.85 -1.49 4.07
N GLY A 15 -2.36 -2.13 5.12
CA GLY A 15 -2.72 -3.55 5.14
C GLY A 15 -4.19 -3.77 4.80
N ILE A 16 -4.53 -3.74 3.50
CA ILE A 16 -5.92 -3.97 3.04
C ILE A 16 -6.23 -5.46 2.83
N SER A 17 -5.23 -6.23 2.41
CA SER A 17 -5.31 -7.65 2.12
C SER A 17 -3.90 -8.24 2.16
N SER A 18 -3.76 -9.47 2.65
CA SER A 18 -2.49 -10.19 2.64
C SER A 18 -1.96 -10.48 1.23
N SER A 19 -2.81 -10.39 0.21
CA SER A 19 -2.42 -10.59 -1.20
C SER A 19 -1.83 -9.33 -1.84
N ILE A 20 -1.97 -8.16 -1.22
CA ILE A 20 -1.46 -6.88 -1.72
C ILE A 20 -0.34 -6.43 -0.77
N PRO A 21 0.94 -6.57 -1.16
CA PRO A 21 2.06 -6.42 -0.24
C PRO A 21 2.46 -4.95 -0.06
N THR A 22 1.52 -4.14 0.46
CA THR A 22 1.69 -2.71 0.74
C THR A 22 1.92 -2.40 2.21
N TYR A 23 2.27 -3.42 3.02
CA TYR A 23 2.59 -3.25 4.44
C TYR A 23 3.59 -4.30 4.93
N SER A 24 4.25 -3.99 6.05
CA SER A 24 5.22 -4.89 6.69
C SER A 24 4.95 -5.12 8.18
N GLY A 25 4.20 -4.23 8.83
CA GLY A 25 3.96 -4.33 10.27
C GLY A 25 2.79 -3.51 10.79
N GLY A 26 2.89 -3.11 12.06
CA GLY A 26 1.79 -2.50 12.81
C GLY A 26 1.27 -1.18 12.22
N LEU A 27 2.11 -0.40 11.53
CA LEU A 27 1.67 0.81 10.84
C LEU A 27 0.62 0.50 9.77
N GLY A 28 0.93 -0.45 8.87
CA GLY A 28 -0.01 -0.80 7.81
C GLY A 28 -1.26 -1.51 8.32
N VAL A 29 -1.14 -2.32 9.38
CA VAL A 29 -2.30 -2.94 10.04
C VAL A 29 -3.24 -1.85 10.59
N LEU A 30 -2.71 -0.90 11.36
CA LEU A 30 -3.51 0.20 11.91
C LEU A 30 -4.12 1.09 10.81
N ALA A 31 -3.37 1.38 9.75
CA ALA A 31 -3.89 2.10 8.60
C ALA A 31 -5.03 1.35 7.91
N GLY A 32 -4.93 0.01 7.78
CA GLY A 32 -6.00 -0.84 7.29
C GLY A 32 -7.24 -0.78 8.18
N ASP A 33 -7.07 -0.85 9.50
CA ASP A 33 -8.17 -0.73 10.46
C ASP A 33 -8.87 0.63 10.37
N HIS A 34 -8.11 1.73 10.21
CA HIS A 34 -8.68 3.06 10.00
C HIS A 34 -9.54 3.12 8.74
N ILE A 35 -9.07 2.54 7.63
CA ILE A 35 -9.79 2.52 6.36
C ILE A 35 -11.07 1.69 6.49
N LYS A 36 -10.98 0.54 7.15
CA LYS A 36 -12.13 -0.32 7.40
C LYS A 36 -13.17 0.40 8.27
N ALA A 37 -12.75 1.00 9.38
CA ALA A 37 -13.64 1.74 10.28
C ALA A 37 -14.28 2.96 9.58
N ALA A 38 -13.53 3.70 8.76
CA ALA A 38 -14.05 4.81 7.97
C ALA A 38 -15.12 4.33 6.97
N GLY A 39 -14.87 3.20 6.29
CA GLY A 39 -15.84 2.57 5.40
C GLY A 39 -17.12 2.16 6.11
N ASP A 40 -17.02 1.53 7.29
CA ASP A 40 -18.16 1.10 8.10
C ASP A 40 -18.97 2.29 8.64
N ALA A 41 -18.31 3.41 8.94
CA ALA A 41 -18.94 4.64 9.38
C ALA A 41 -19.48 5.52 8.23
N GLY A 42 -19.26 5.13 6.96
CA GLY A 42 -19.66 5.92 5.80
C GLY A 42 -18.86 7.21 5.59
N ILE A 43 -17.65 7.29 6.17
CA ILE A 43 -16.78 8.46 6.05
C ILE A 43 -16.17 8.49 4.64
N ASN A 44 -16.24 9.66 4.01
CA ASN A 44 -15.80 9.85 2.64
C ASN A 44 -14.30 10.16 2.55
N MET A 45 -13.48 9.11 2.56
CA MET A 45 -12.02 9.17 2.64
C MET A 45 -11.35 8.49 1.43
N CYS A 46 -10.27 9.09 0.94
CA CYS A 46 -9.36 8.49 -0.04
C CYS A 46 -8.04 8.13 0.65
N ALA A 47 -7.70 6.85 0.69
CA ALA A 47 -6.44 6.37 1.27
C ALA A 47 -5.36 6.24 0.19
N ILE A 48 -4.17 6.73 0.49
CA ILE A 48 -3.06 6.85 -0.46
C ILE A 48 -1.82 6.20 0.15
N THR A 49 -1.21 5.30 -0.61
CA THR A 49 0.03 4.60 -0.24
C THR A 49 0.88 4.31 -1.48
N LEU A 50 2.06 3.73 -1.27
CA LEU A 50 2.96 3.32 -2.33
C LEU A 50 2.66 1.88 -2.77
N LEU A 51 2.63 1.66 -4.08
CA LEU A 51 2.62 0.32 -4.66
C LEU A 51 4.06 -0.20 -4.74
N TYR A 52 4.49 -0.91 -3.70
CA TYR A 52 5.83 -1.50 -3.65
C TYR A 52 5.97 -2.66 -4.63
N LYS A 53 7.02 -2.63 -5.46
CA LYS A 53 7.26 -3.67 -6.48
C LYS A 53 7.62 -5.04 -5.89
N GLU A 54 8.17 -5.09 -4.69
CA GLU A 54 8.65 -6.34 -4.06
C GLU A 54 8.06 -6.55 -2.66
N GLY A 55 7.18 -5.64 -2.23
CA GLY A 55 6.60 -5.67 -0.89
C GLY A 55 7.63 -5.67 0.23
N TYR A 56 7.31 -6.36 1.31
CA TYR A 56 8.29 -6.79 2.30
C TYR A 56 8.96 -8.09 1.86
N PHE A 57 10.06 -8.47 2.51
CA PHE A 57 10.73 -9.72 2.19
C PHE A 57 9.90 -10.95 2.59
N LYS A 58 10.10 -12.05 1.86
CA LYS A 58 9.66 -13.37 2.30
C LYS A 58 10.77 -14.04 3.11
N GLN A 59 10.46 -14.31 4.36
CA GLN A 59 11.35 -14.99 5.29
C GLN A 59 11.32 -16.51 5.04
N ARG A 60 12.51 -17.12 5.00
CA ARG A 60 12.70 -18.57 5.13
C ARG A 60 13.64 -18.82 6.30
N ILE A 61 13.30 -19.80 7.14
CA ILE A 61 14.18 -20.29 8.20
C ILE A 61 14.47 -21.75 7.86
N ASP A 62 15.75 -22.12 7.80
CA ASP A 62 16.16 -23.51 7.51
C ASP A 62 16.22 -24.39 8.77
N GLU A 63 16.64 -25.65 8.60
CA GLU A 63 16.70 -26.64 9.67
C GLU A 63 17.71 -26.29 10.78
N ASP A 64 18.70 -25.46 10.47
CA ASP A 64 19.70 -24.94 11.41
C ASP A 64 19.26 -23.64 12.09
N GLY A 65 18.06 -23.14 11.78
CA GLY A 65 17.52 -21.89 12.31
C GLY A 65 18.08 -20.64 11.65
N ILE A 66 18.78 -20.77 10.52
CA ILE A 66 19.32 -19.62 9.78
C ILE A 66 18.21 -18.99 8.95
N GLN A 67 18.03 -17.69 9.14
CA GLN A 67 17.11 -16.90 8.35
C GLN A 67 17.74 -16.48 7.02
N THR A 68 16.94 -16.57 5.95
CA THR A 68 17.25 -16.00 4.64
C THR A 68 16.03 -15.28 4.07
N GLU A 69 16.27 -14.24 3.28
CA GLU A 69 15.24 -13.40 2.67
C GLU A 69 15.18 -13.54 1.15
N THR A 70 13.98 -13.41 0.59
CA THR A 70 13.76 -13.22 -0.85
C THR A 70 12.82 -12.05 -1.10
N TYR A 71 12.98 -11.39 -2.26
CA TYR A 71 12.22 -10.21 -2.67
C TYR A 71 11.47 -10.49 -3.98
N PRO A 72 10.42 -11.33 -3.96
CA PRO A 72 9.67 -11.64 -5.16
C PRO A 72 8.94 -10.38 -5.65
N ARG A 73 8.99 -10.12 -6.95
CA ARG A 73 8.20 -9.04 -7.53
C ARG A 73 6.71 -9.32 -7.43
N PHE A 74 5.96 -8.29 -7.07
CA PHE A 74 4.52 -8.26 -7.04
C PHE A 74 3.96 -7.94 -8.43
N ASP A 75 3.03 -8.77 -8.89
CA ASP A 75 2.23 -8.51 -10.08
C ASP A 75 0.86 -7.93 -9.67
N PRO A 76 0.61 -6.64 -9.94
CA PRO A 76 -0.63 -5.98 -9.54
C PRO A 76 -1.83 -6.28 -10.45
N GLU A 77 -1.62 -6.67 -11.71
CA GLU A 77 -2.69 -6.81 -12.71
C GLU A 77 -3.87 -7.69 -12.29
N PRO A 78 -3.68 -8.84 -11.60
CA PRO A 78 -4.81 -9.66 -11.18
C PRO A 78 -5.60 -9.11 -9.99
N LEU A 79 -5.10 -8.10 -9.27
CA LEU A 79 -5.65 -7.67 -7.98
C LEU A 79 -6.12 -6.21 -7.95
N ILE A 80 -5.52 -5.33 -8.74
CA ILE A 80 -5.83 -3.91 -8.76
C ILE A 80 -5.91 -3.37 -10.19
N ASN A 81 -6.77 -2.36 -10.38
CA ASN A 81 -6.94 -1.72 -11.67
C ASN A 81 -6.13 -0.43 -11.73
N GLN A 82 -5.36 -0.25 -12.80
CA GLN A 82 -4.72 1.04 -13.08
C GLN A 82 -5.78 2.09 -13.40
N MET A 83 -5.69 3.23 -12.72
CA MET A 83 -6.51 4.39 -13.04
C MET A 83 -5.82 5.23 -14.12
N ASP A 84 -6.60 5.88 -14.97
CA ASP A 84 -6.12 6.90 -15.92
C ASP A 84 -5.93 8.25 -15.19
N LEU A 85 -5.15 8.22 -14.11
CA LEU A 85 -4.82 9.38 -13.30
C LEU A 85 -3.31 9.41 -13.11
N GLN A 86 -2.69 10.46 -13.62
CA GLN A 86 -1.28 10.75 -13.42
C GLN A 86 -1.13 12.18 -12.92
N PHE A 87 -0.25 12.37 -11.94
CA PHE A 87 0.09 13.69 -11.41
C PHE A 87 1.60 13.75 -11.19
N SER A 88 2.15 14.96 -11.29
CA SER A 88 3.56 15.17 -11.04
C SER A 88 3.82 15.57 -9.58
N LEU A 89 5.01 15.23 -9.09
CA LEU A 89 5.53 15.68 -7.81
C LEU A 89 6.82 16.45 -8.03
N GLN A 90 6.98 17.59 -7.36
CA GLN A 90 8.23 18.34 -7.36
C GLN A 90 9.14 17.81 -6.24
N LEU A 91 10.26 17.21 -6.60
CA LEU A 91 11.27 16.68 -5.66
C LEU A 91 12.62 17.29 -5.96
N GLN A 92 13.18 18.07 -5.02
CA GLN A 92 14.54 18.64 -5.13
C GLN A 92 14.80 19.32 -6.50
N ASN A 93 13.87 20.18 -6.94
CA ASN A 93 13.88 20.91 -8.22
C ASN A 93 13.74 20.05 -9.49
N ARG A 94 13.24 18.80 -9.36
CA ARG A 94 12.86 17.98 -10.50
C ARG A 94 11.39 17.61 -10.42
N GLU A 95 10.73 17.64 -11.58
CA GLU A 95 9.40 17.06 -11.73
C GLU A 95 9.54 15.55 -11.90
N VAL A 96 8.83 14.78 -11.08
CA VAL A 96 8.72 13.32 -11.21
C VAL A 96 7.27 12.94 -11.50
N PHE A 97 7.09 11.86 -12.26
CA PHE A 97 5.82 11.36 -12.76
C PHE A 97 5.63 9.87 -12.43
#